data_AF-A0A4R4VW09-F1
#
_entry.id   AF-A0A4R4VW09-F1
#
_cell.length_a   1.000
_cell.length_b   1.000
_cell.length_c   1.000
_cell.angle_alpha   90.00
_cell.angle_beta   90.00
_cell.angle_gamma   90.00
#
_symmetry.space_group_name_H-M   'P 1'
#
loop_
_entity.id
_entity.type
_entity.pdbx_description
1 polymer ?
#
loop_
_entity_poly.entity_id
_entity_poly.type
_entity_poly.pdbx_seq_one_letter_code
_entity_poly.pdbx_strand_id
1 'polypeptide(L)'
;MKRLRRIRDLMTGRMDSALTEALLGQLEATKEGAWLAMAMIGGEVGRTGAHEQMRAIEHLGDEERARLVDELKTALVTPIDREDLFRLSRSIDDVLDSLRDFVRESHLYRVPDQIRFTPLLDQVIVGIDALENAVRDLASRPSAVVQDALEAKKAGGAIRRMYQYEISRIFSGELTADAMKQRELVRRLEIVGVSIGDAADAIADGAMKR
;
A
#
# COMPACT_ATOMS: atom_id res chain seq x y z
N MET A 1 -18.13 -33.49 7.12
CA MET A 1 -18.50 -32.60 5.99
C MET A 1 -17.48 -31.49 5.70
N LYS A 2 -17.02 -30.68 6.67
CA LYS A 2 -16.01 -29.61 6.45
C LYS A 2 -14.68 -30.12 5.82
N ARG A 3 -14.18 -31.28 6.25
CA ARG A 3 -12.92 -31.87 5.74
C ARG A 3 -12.99 -32.29 4.26
N LEU A 4 -14.13 -32.82 3.82
CA LEU A 4 -14.38 -33.23 2.43
C LEU A 4 -14.56 -32.03 1.50
N ARG A 5 -15.22 -30.95 1.96
CA ARG A 5 -15.31 -29.69 1.22
C ARG A 5 -13.93 -29.07 0.99
N ARG A 6 -13.07 -29.07 2.02
CA ARG A 6 -11.69 -28.54 1.94
C ARG A 6 -10.81 -29.29 0.94
N ILE A 7 -10.90 -30.62 0.90
CA ILE A 7 -10.16 -31.43 -0.08
C ILE A 7 -10.65 -31.12 -1.50
N ARG A 8 -11.96 -30.89 -1.67
CA ARG A 8 -12.53 -30.46 -2.96
C ARG A 8 -12.06 -29.06 -3.36
N ASP A 9 -12.03 -28.10 -2.44
CA ASP A 9 -11.60 -26.73 -2.72
C ASP A 9 -10.11 -26.69 -3.11
N LEU A 10 -9.27 -27.48 -2.43
CA LEU A 10 -7.87 -27.77 -2.78
C LEU A 10 -7.71 -28.30 -4.21
N MET A 11 -8.48 -29.32 -4.60
CA MET A 11 -8.41 -29.88 -5.96
C MET A 11 -8.89 -28.90 -7.05
N THR A 12 -9.53 -27.80 -6.66
CA THR A 12 -10.01 -26.77 -7.61
C THR A 12 -9.17 -25.49 -7.62
N GLY A 13 -8.09 -25.39 -6.84
CA GLY A 13 -7.27 -24.16 -6.73
C GLY A 13 -7.97 -22.98 -6.04
N ARG A 14 -9.17 -23.20 -5.48
CA ARG A 14 -10.04 -22.15 -4.91
C ARG A 14 -9.51 -21.48 -3.64
N MET A 15 -8.62 -22.14 -2.92
CA MET A 15 -8.07 -21.59 -1.67
C MET A 15 -6.92 -20.62 -1.94
N ASP A 16 -6.10 -20.89 -2.96
CA ASP A 16 -5.09 -19.94 -3.41
C ASP A 16 -5.75 -18.69 -4.02
N SER A 17 -6.91 -18.84 -4.69
CA SER A 17 -7.64 -17.70 -5.22
C SER A 17 -8.20 -16.78 -4.12
N ALA A 18 -8.74 -17.33 -3.02
CA ALA A 18 -9.29 -16.50 -1.93
C ALA A 18 -8.23 -15.66 -1.20
N LEU A 19 -7.03 -16.21 -0.96
CA LEU A 19 -5.92 -15.47 -0.36
C LEU A 19 -5.43 -14.35 -1.29
N THR A 20 -5.27 -14.66 -2.58
CA THR A 20 -4.90 -13.68 -3.60
C THR A 20 -5.97 -12.59 -3.75
N GLU A 21 -7.25 -12.96 -3.78
CA GLU A 21 -8.38 -12.02 -3.84
C GLU A 21 -8.38 -11.06 -2.64
N ALA A 22 -8.13 -11.54 -1.42
CA ALA A 22 -8.06 -10.69 -0.23
C ALA A 22 -6.84 -9.74 -0.25
N LEU A 23 -5.70 -10.16 -0.81
CA LEU A 23 -4.56 -9.27 -1.02
C LEU A 23 -4.84 -8.21 -2.09
N LEU A 24 -5.49 -8.60 -3.19
CA LEU A 24 -5.90 -7.67 -4.24
C LEU A 24 -6.92 -6.66 -3.73
N GLY A 25 -7.87 -7.07 -2.90
CA GLY A 25 -8.82 -6.16 -2.26
C GLY A 25 -8.14 -5.14 -1.35
N GLN A 26 -7.14 -5.56 -0.56
CA GLN A 26 -6.30 -4.63 0.20
C GLN A 26 -5.58 -3.62 -0.71
N LEU A 27 -4.98 -4.08 -1.81
CA LEU A 27 -4.29 -3.20 -2.76
C LEU A 27 -5.24 -2.25 -3.51
N GLU A 28 -6.45 -2.69 -3.82
CA GLU A 28 -7.50 -1.87 -4.42
C GLU A 28 -7.89 -0.73 -3.48
N ALA A 29 -8.17 -1.02 -2.21
CA ALA A 29 -8.43 0.02 -1.20
C ALA A 29 -7.22 0.98 -1.06
N THR A 30 -6.00 0.44 -1.01
CA THR A 30 -4.78 1.25 -0.94
C THR A 30 -4.61 2.18 -2.17
N LYS A 31 -4.94 1.68 -3.36
CA LYS A 31 -4.93 2.45 -4.61
C LYS A 31 -5.99 3.53 -4.63
N GLU A 32 -7.21 3.23 -4.20
CA GLU A 32 -8.27 4.23 -4.01
C GLU A 32 -7.84 5.34 -3.04
N GLY A 33 -7.18 4.97 -1.93
CA GLY A 33 -6.63 5.92 -0.97
C GLY A 33 -5.57 6.83 -1.59
N ALA A 34 -4.69 6.30 -2.43
CA ALA A 34 -3.68 7.08 -3.14
C ALA A 34 -4.30 8.05 -4.15
N TRP A 35 -5.30 7.61 -4.92
CA TRP A 35 -6.04 8.46 -5.85
C TRP A 35 -6.83 9.55 -5.14
N LEU A 36 -7.45 9.24 -4.00
CA LEU A 36 -8.13 10.23 -3.18
C LEU A 36 -7.16 11.29 -2.65
N ALA A 37 -5.97 10.88 -2.20
CA ALA A 37 -4.91 11.81 -1.81
C ALA A 37 -4.50 12.71 -3.00
N MET A 38 -4.38 12.14 -4.21
CA MET A 38 -4.08 12.89 -5.43
C MET A 38 -5.17 13.93 -5.75
N ALA A 39 -6.44 13.50 -5.77
CA ALA A 39 -7.59 14.36 -6.01
C ALA A 39 -7.70 15.48 -4.95
N MET A 40 -7.36 15.19 -3.70
CA MET A 40 -7.32 16.18 -2.62
C MET A 40 -6.25 17.26 -2.88
N ILE A 41 -5.03 16.87 -3.22
CA ILE A 41 -3.94 17.84 -3.46
C ILE A 41 -4.12 18.63 -4.76
N GLY A 42 -4.82 18.05 -5.75
CA GLY A 42 -5.22 18.71 -6.99
C GLY A 42 -6.41 19.66 -6.84
N GLY A 43 -7.12 19.60 -5.70
CA GLY A 43 -8.27 20.46 -5.41
C GLY A 43 -9.60 19.96 -5.99
N GLU A 44 -9.63 18.77 -6.56
CA GLU A 44 -10.84 18.11 -7.06
C GLU A 44 -11.77 17.69 -5.90
N VAL A 45 -11.18 17.31 -4.77
CA VAL A 45 -11.88 16.97 -3.53
C VAL A 45 -11.38 17.87 -2.40
N GLY A 46 -12.29 18.53 -1.69
CA GLY A 46 -11.94 19.33 -0.52
C GLY A 46 -11.40 18.46 0.63
N ARG A 47 -10.47 18.98 1.43
CA ARG A 47 -9.80 18.24 2.53
C ARG A 47 -10.77 17.54 3.51
N THR A 48 -11.89 18.19 3.84
CA THR A 48 -12.92 17.58 4.71
C THR A 48 -13.56 16.36 4.04
N GLY A 49 -13.97 16.48 2.77
CA GLY A 49 -14.56 15.38 2.02
C GLY A 49 -13.56 14.24 1.81
N ALA A 50 -12.29 14.56 1.54
CA ALA A 50 -11.24 13.55 1.44
C ALA A 50 -11.03 12.82 2.77
N HIS A 51 -11.01 13.52 3.89
CA HIS A 51 -10.89 12.89 5.23
C HIS A 51 -12.06 11.95 5.54
N GLU A 52 -13.28 12.31 5.16
CA GLU A 52 -14.46 11.44 5.34
C GLU A 52 -14.43 10.21 4.43
N GLN A 53 -14.11 10.38 3.14
CA GLN A 53 -14.01 9.28 2.18
C GLN A 53 -12.87 8.31 2.54
N MET A 54 -11.73 8.84 3.00
CA MET A 54 -10.58 8.01 3.39
C MET A 54 -10.90 7.06 4.54
N ARG A 55 -11.83 7.40 5.45
CA ARG A 55 -12.29 6.47 6.49
C ARG A 55 -13.06 5.28 5.92
N ALA A 56 -13.84 5.49 4.87
CA ALA A 56 -14.55 4.39 4.22
C ALA A 56 -13.56 3.46 3.51
N ILE A 57 -12.56 4.03 2.83
CA ILE A 57 -11.49 3.27 2.15
C ILE A 57 -10.68 2.45 3.16
N GLU A 58 -10.28 3.05 4.28
CA GLU A 58 -9.57 2.32 5.36
C GLU A 58 -10.41 1.16 5.90
N HIS A 59 -11.71 1.38 6.13
CA HIS A 59 -12.59 0.30 6.58
C HIS A 59 -12.65 -0.88 5.59
N LEU A 60 -12.66 -0.61 4.27
CA LEU A 60 -12.60 -1.65 3.25
C LEU A 60 -11.26 -2.42 3.30
N GLY A 61 -10.14 -1.71 3.46
CA GLY A 61 -8.82 -2.33 3.63
C GLY A 61 -8.77 -3.26 4.85
N ASP A 62 -9.30 -2.81 5.99
CA ASP A 62 -9.42 -3.58 7.23
C ASP A 62 -10.28 -4.85 7.05
N GLU A 63 -11.40 -4.75 6.33
CA GLU A 63 -12.27 -5.90 6.03
C GLU A 63 -11.55 -6.96 5.19
N GLU A 64 -10.81 -6.55 4.16
CA GLU A 64 -10.05 -7.46 3.30
C GLU A 64 -8.85 -8.07 4.04
N ARG A 65 -8.19 -7.30 4.92
CA ARG A 65 -7.16 -7.81 5.82
C ARG A 65 -7.73 -8.86 6.79
N ALA A 66 -8.89 -8.59 7.39
CA ALA A 66 -9.56 -9.53 8.28
C ALA A 66 -9.93 -10.83 7.53
N ARG A 67 -10.43 -10.70 6.29
CA ARG A 67 -10.71 -11.83 5.40
C ARG A 67 -9.44 -12.67 5.16
N LEU A 68 -8.31 -12.04 4.81
CA LEU A 68 -7.05 -12.74 4.61
C LEU A 68 -6.64 -13.54 5.85
N VAL A 69 -6.70 -12.91 7.03
CA VAL A 69 -6.34 -13.56 8.31
C VAL A 69 -7.22 -14.77 8.59
N ASP A 70 -8.52 -14.69 8.30
CA ASP A 70 -9.44 -15.82 8.48
C ASP A 70 -9.20 -16.94 7.47
N GLU A 71 -8.89 -16.62 6.22
CA GLU A 71 -8.50 -17.60 5.21
C GLU A 71 -7.19 -18.31 5.60
N LEU A 72 -6.17 -17.57 6.05
CA LEU A 72 -4.88 -18.13 6.51
C LEU A 72 -5.03 -19.15 7.65
N LYS A 73 -5.99 -18.94 8.58
CA LYS A 73 -6.26 -19.89 9.67
C LYS A 73 -6.75 -21.24 9.18
N THR A 74 -7.41 -21.29 8.03
CA THR A 74 -8.02 -22.51 7.51
C THR A 74 -7.36 -23.05 6.24
N ALA A 75 -6.45 -22.26 5.65
CA ALA A 75 -5.65 -22.60 4.49
C ALA A 75 -4.83 -23.87 4.71
N LEU A 76 -5.01 -24.90 3.88
CA LEU A 76 -4.22 -26.13 3.92
C LEU A 76 -2.93 -26.03 3.09
N VAL A 77 -3.00 -25.25 2.01
CA VAL A 77 -1.89 -24.88 1.13
C VAL A 77 -1.98 -23.36 0.96
N THR A 78 -0.83 -22.72 0.77
CA THR A 78 -0.69 -21.28 0.50
C THR A 78 0.26 -21.08 -0.67
N PRO A 79 0.12 -19.98 -1.45
CA PRO A 79 0.96 -19.75 -2.62
C PRO A 79 2.43 -19.47 -2.26
N ILE A 80 2.67 -18.87 -1.09
CA ILE A 80 3.97 -18.69 -0.44
C ILE A 80 3.81 -18.97 1.06
N ASP A 81 4.90 -18.90 1.83
CA ASP A 81 4.87 -19.10 3.28
C ASP A 81 3.92 -18.12 3.98
N ARG A 82 3.20 -18.62 4.99
CA ARG A 82 2.17 -17.84 5.73
C ARG A 82 2.75 -16.60 6.40
N GLU A 83 3.99 -16.67 6.86
CA GLU A 83 4.67 -15.55 7.49
C GLU A 83 4.90 -14.42 6.48
N ASP A 84 5.31 -14.76 5.24
CA ASP A 84 5.50 -13.78 4.18
C ASP A 84 4.16 -13.20 3.69
N LEU A 85 3.09 -14.00 3.61
CA LEU A 85 1.73 -13.48 3.33
C LEU A 85 1.27 -12.49 4.41
N PHE A 86 1.50 -12.81 5.68
CA PHE A 86 1.13 -11.94 6.79
C PHE A 86 1.94 -10.64 6.78
N ARG A 87 3.25 -10.74 6.52
CA ARG A 87 4.13 -9.57 6.37
C ARG A 87 3.71 -8.69 5.19
N LEU A 88 3.40 -9.29 4.04
CA LEU A 88 2.92 -8.58 2.86
C LEU A 88 1.63 -7.81 3.17
N SER A 89 0.62 -8.49 3.72
CA SER A 89 -0.65 -7.86 4.12
C SER A 89 -0.45 -6.74 5.13
N ARG A 90 0.45 -6.95 6.10
CA ARG A 90 0.82 -5.90 7.04
C ARG A 90 1.42 -4.67 6.37
N SER A 91 2.36 -4.87 5.47
CA SER A 91 3.00 -3.75 4.78
C SER A 91 2.04 -3.03 3.83
N ILE A 92 1.09 -3.72 3.19
CA ILE A 92 0.04 -3.08 2.35
C ILE A 92 -0.87 -2.20 3.21
N ASP A 93 -1.27 -2.68 4.38
CA ASP A 93 -2.05 -1.92 5.36
C ASP A 93 -1.28 -0.71 5.89
N ASP A 94 0.02 -0.86 6.21
CA ASP A 94 0.87 0.25 6.64
C ASP A 94 0.96 1.36 5.56
N VAL A 95 0.87 1.01 4.27
CA VAL A 95 0.75 1.98 3.16
C VAL A 95 -0.56 2.76 3.23
N LEU A 96 -1.69 2.08 3.35
CA LEU A 96 -3.01 2.71 3.44
C LEU A 96 -3.13 3.59 4.68
N ASP A 97 -2.64 3.11 5.81
CA ASP A 97 -2.60 3.84 7.09
C ASP A 97 -1.79 5.14 7.00
N SER A 98 -0.66 5.09 6.29
CA SER A 98 0.19 6.27 6.09
C SER A 98 -0.42 7.28 5.11
N LEU A 99 -1.16 6.81 4.10
CA LEU A 99 -1.96 7.66 3.20
C LEU A 99 -3.14 8.30 3.95
N ARG A 100 -3.80 7.55 4.83
CA ARG A 100 -4.84 8.06 5.73
C ARG A 100 -4.30 9.16 6.62
N ASP A 101 -3.14 8.94 7.22
CA ASP A 101 -2.47 9.95 8.05
C ASP A 101 -2.13 11.20 7.24
N PHE A 102 -1.61 11.06 6.01
CA PHE A 102 -1.36 12.18 5.12
C PHE A 102 -2.63 13.01 4.83
N VAL A 103 -3.75 12.36 4.51
CA VAL A 103 -5.04 13.04 4.27
C VAL A 103 -5.56 13.72 5.53
N ARG A 104 -5.52 13.02 6.67
CA ARG A 104 -5.98 13.54 7.96
C ARG A 104 -5.16 14.75 8.40
N GLU A 105 -3.84 14.68 8.30
CA GLU A 105 -2.94 15.75 8.68
C GLU A 105 -3.06 16.94 7.72
N SER A 106 -3.27 16.68 6.42
CA SER A 106 -3.61 17.73 5.46
C SER A 106 -4.86 18.51 5.89
N HIS A 107 -5.92 17.80 6.29
CA HIS A 107 -7.15 18.39 6.80
C HIS A 107 -6.94 19.21 8.08
N LEU A 108 -6.22 18.65 9.06
CA LEU A 108 -6.00 19.29 10.37
C LEU A 108 -5.06 20.50 10.29
N TYR A 109 -3.95 20.38 9.55
CA TYR A 109 -2.91 21.41 9.50
C TYR A 109 -3.18 22.51 8.47
N ARG A 110 -4.13 22.27 7.55
CA ARG A 110 -4.49 23.17 6.45
C ARG A 110 -3.27 23.61 5.63
N VAL A 111 -2.42 22.65 5.28
CA VAL A 111 -1.12 22.93 4.64
C VAL A 111 -1.34 23.56 3.25
N PRO A 112 -0.70 24.71 2.96
CA PRO A 112 -0.83 25.36 1.65
C PRO A 112 -0.01 24.67 0.56
N ASP A 113 -0.49 24.79 -0.68
CA ASP A 113 0.20 24.37 -1.90
C ASP A 113 0.65 22.89 -1.88
N GLN A 114 -0.32 21.99 -1.84
CA GLN A 114 -0.09 20.54 -1.75
C GLN A 114 0.18 19.89 -3.11
N ILE A 115 -0.08 20.59 -4.22
CA ILE A 115 0.13 20.07 -5.58
C ILE A 115 1.60 19.70 -5.84
N ARG A 116 2.53 20.27 -5.07
CA ARG A 116 3.96 19.91 -5.10
C ARG A 116 4.21 18.45 -4.70
N PHE A 117 3.28 17.81 -3.99
CA PHE A 117 3.40 16.40 -3.59
C PHE A 117 2.98 15.41 -4.69
N THR A 118 2.44 15.89 -5.83
CA THR A 118 2.03 15.06 -6.96
C THR A 118 3.11 14.06 -7.39
N PRO A 119 4.38 14.46 -7.61
CA PRO A 119 5.41 13.51 -8.04
C PRO A 119 5.67 12.38 -7.03
N LEU A 120 5.48 12.62 -5.73
CA LEU A 120 5.61 11.57 -4.72
C LEU A 120 4.42 10.61 -4.80
N LEU A 121 3.19 11.13 -4.88
CA LEU A 121 1.98 10.31 -4.99
C LEU A 121 1.92 9.52 -6.31
N ASP A 122 2.47 10.05 -7.41
CA ASP A 122 2.63 9.30 -8.65
C ASP A 122 3.49 8.05 -8.44
N GLN A 123 4.60 8.19 -7.71
CA GLN A 123 5.45 7.04 -7.37
C GLN A 123 4.76 6.09 -6.38
N VAL A 124 3.90 6.58 -5.49
CA VAL A 124 3.07 5.71 -4.64
C VAL A 124 2.17 4.83 -5.49
N ILE A 125 1.45 5.41 -6.47
CA ILE A 125 0.56 4.67 -7.37
C ILE A 125 1.35 3.64 -8.20
N VAL A 126 2.50 4.02 -8.76
CA VAL A 126 3.39 3.09 -9.48
C VAL A 126 3.81 1.91 -8.58
N GLY A 127 4.15 2.17 -7.32
CA GLY A 127 4.52 1.12 -6.37
C GLY A 127 3.36 0.17 -6.06
N ILE A 128 2.15 0.70 -5.87
CA ILE A 128 0.94 -0.10 -5.62
C ILE A 128 0.58 -0.95 -6.84
N ASP A 129 0.63 -0.38 -8.04
CA ASP A 129 0.36 -1.11 -9.29
C ASP A 129 1.34 -2.27 -9.51
N ALA A 130 2.62 -2.06 -9.21
CA ALA A 130 3.62 -3.11 -9.27
C ALA A 130 3.36 -4.22 -8.24
N LEU A 131 2.97 -3.88 -6.99
CA LEU A 131 2.55 -4.88 -6.00
C LEU A 131 1.30 -5.65 -6.45
N GLU A 132 0.33 -4.98 -7.08
CA GLU A 132 -0.87 -5.60 -7.63
C GLU A 132 -0.52 -6.64 -8.69
N ASN A 133 0.37 -6.30 -9.63
CA ASN A 133 0.87 -7.24 -10.64
C ASN A 133 1.59 -8.43 -10.01
N ALA A 134 2.45 -8.19 -9.02
CA ALA A 134 3.17 -9.23 -8.30
C ALA A 134 2.21 -10.19 -7.57
N VAL A 135 1.15 -9.67 -6.93
CA VAL A 135 0.13 -10.50 -6.26
C VAL A 135 -0.68 -11.32 -7.28
N ARG A 136 -1.04 -10.76 -8.43
CA ARG A 136 -1.75 -11.49 -9.50
C ARG A 136 -0.95 -12.69 -10.00
N ASP A 137 0.37 -12.56 -10.04
CA ASP A 137 1.28 -13.61 -10.52
C ASP A 137 1.75 -14.61 -9.46
N LEU A 138 1.38 -14.39 -8.19
CA LEU A 138 1.91 -15.14 -7.05
C LEU A 138 1.68 -16.65 -7.16
N ALA A 139 0.51 -17.07 -7.64
CA ALA A 139 0.17 -18.49 -7.77
C ALA A 139 0.86 -19.16 -8.97
N SER A 140 1.07 -18.43 -10.07
CA SER A 140 1.36 -19.01 -11.39
C SER A 140 2.74 -18.70 -11.98
N ARG A 141 3.37 -17.56 -11.63
CA ARG A 141 4.59 -17.07 -12.31
C ARG A 141 5.62 -16.47 -11.34
N PRO A 142 6.31 -17.29 -10.51
CA PRO A 142 7.24 -16.78 -9.49
C PRO A 142 8.33 -15.82 -10.02
N SER A 143 8.84 -16.03 -11.24
CA SER A 143 9.84 -15.13 -11.83
C SER A 143 9.28 -13.74 -12.17
N ALA A 144 7.99 -13.63 -12.52
CA ALA A 144 7.34 -12.35 -12.78
C ALA A 144 7.11 -11.59 -11.47
N VAL A 145 6.72 -12.30 -10.40
CA VAL A 145 6.55 -11.74 -9.04
C VAL A 145 7.80 -10.98 -8.59
N VAL A 146 8.99 -11.57 -8.78
CA VAL A 146 10.25 -10.93 -8.40
C VAL A 146 10.53 -9.67 -9.21
N GLN A 147 10.21 -9.65 -10.50
CA GLN A 147 10.41 -8.45 -11.33
C GLN A 147 9.48 -7.31 -10.90
N ASP A 148 8.20 -7.61 -10.70
CA ASP A 148 7.21 -6.62 -10.26
C ASP A 148 7.52 -6.11 -8.84
N ALA A 149 7.96 -7.00 -7.93
CA ALA A 149 8.44 -6.60 -6.61
C ALA A 149 9.64 -5.64 -6.69
N LEU A 150 10.58 -5.88 -7.61
CA LEU A 150 11.70 -4.95 -7.83
C LEU A 150 11.24 -3.59 -8.34
N GLU A 151 10.21 -3.52 -9.20
CA GLU A 151 9.62 -2.23 -9.62
C GLU A 151 8.96 -1.49 -8.45
N ALA A 152 8.20 -2.19 -7.60
CA ALA A 152 7.66 -1.61 -6.37
C ALA A 152 8.77 -1.06 -5.46
N LYS A 153 9.87 -1.83 -5.30
CA LYS A 153 11.04 -1.40 -4.51
C LYS A 153 11.71 -0.16 -5.09
N LYS A 154 11.83 -0.07 -6.42
CA LYS A 154 12.38 1.12 -7.11
C LYS A 154 11.52 2.35 -6.86
N ALA A 155 10.19 2.21 -6.90
CA ALA A 155 9.25 3.29 -6.61
C ALA A 155 9.41 3.81 -5.17
N GLY A 156 9.45 2.91 -4.17
CA GLY A 156 9.74 3.27 -2.78
C GLY A 156 11.09 4.00 -2.62
N GLY A 157 12.12 3.52 -3.31
CA GLY A 157 13.43 4.19 -3.37
C GLY A 157 13.39 5.57 -4.03
N ALA A 158 12.55 5.78 -5.03
CA ALA A 158 12.35 7.09 -5.67
C ALA A 158 11.68 8.08 -4.71
N ILE A 159 10.62 7.65 -4.01
CA ILE A 159 9.93 8.45 -2.98
C ILE A 159 10.93 8.91 -1.92
N ARG A 160 11.79 8.01 -1.41
CA ARG A 160 12.81 8.35 -0.42
C ARG A 160 13.78 9.43 -0.91
N ARG A 161 14.22 9.35 -2.17
CA ARG A 161 15.08 10.39 -2.77
C ARG A 161 14.34 11.73 -2.89
N MET A 162 13.09 11.72 -3.35
CA MET A 162 12.24 12.91 -3.45
C MET A 162 12.04 13.57 -2.09
N TYR A 163 11.77 12.78 -1.05
CA TYR A 163 11.72 13.25 0.33
C TYR A 163 13.00 13.97 0.74
N GLN A 164 14.18 13.41 0.46
CA GLN A 164 15.46 14.05 0.80
C GLN A 164 15.63 15.42 0.12
N TYR A 165 15.21 15.55 -1.14
CA TYR A 165 15.22 16.82 -1.85
C TYR A 165 14.22 17.83 -1.26
N GLU A 166 13.00 17.40 -0.94
CA GLU A 166 12.00 18.26 -0.30
C GLU A 166 12.44 18.74 1.08
N ILE A 167 13.05 17.87 1.88
CA ILE A 167 13.62 18.23 3.17
C ILE A 167 14.76 19.25 3.03
N SER A 168 15.67 19.05 2.07
CA SER A 168 16.74 20.01 1.77
C SER A 168 16.17 21.37 1.36
N ARG A 169 15.14 21.40 0.52
CA ARG A 169 14.42 22.62 0.12
C ARG A 169 13.80 23.33 1.32
N ILE A 170 13.09 22.59 2.18
CA ILE A 170 12.44 23.14 3.39
C ILE A 170 13.48 23.75 4.33
N PHE A 171 14.59 23.07 4.58
CA PHE A 171 15.64 23.56 5.49
C PHE A 171 16.52 24.67 4.90
N SER A 172 16.51 24.87 3.58
CA SER A 172 17.24 25.99 2.94
C SER A 172 16.48 27.32 3.05
N GLY A 173 15.20 27.30 3.40
CA GLY A 173 14.38 28.48 3.61
C GLY A 173 14.22 28.87 5.08
N GLU A 174 13.34 29.85 5.33
CA GLU A 174 12.97 30.23 6.69
C GLU A 174 12.09 29.15 7.34
N LEU A 175 12.42 28.77 8.57
CA LEU A 175 11.70 27.74 9.33
C LEU A 175 10.42 28.29 9.95
N THR A 176 9.38 28.43 9.13
CA THR A 176 8.05 28.88 9.54
C THR A 176 7.17 27.71 10.02
N ALA A 177 6.03 28.04 10.65
CA ALA A 177 5.03 27.02 11.00
C ALA A 177 4.55 26.23 9.77
N ASP A 178 4.39 26.88 8.62
CA ASP A 178 3.98 26.21 7.38
C ASP A 178 5.09 25.32 6.81
N ALA A 179 6.36 25.70 6.95
CA ALA A 179 7.49 24.85 6.61
C ALA A 179 7.50 23.56 7.46
N MET A 180 7.18 23.67 8.76
CA MET A 180 7.07 22.50 9.64
C MET A 180 5.90 21.58 9.26
N LYS A 181 4.74 22.15 8.89
CA LYS A 181 3.60 21.35 8.41
C LYS A 181 3.90 20.63 7.10
N GLN A 182 4.58 21.28 6.16
CA GLN A 182 5.03 20.66 4.90
C GLN A 182 6.01 19.51 5.17
N ARG A 183 6.94 19.71 6.10
CA ARG A 183 7.88 18.67 6.54
C ARG A 183 7.16 17.43 7.07
N GLU A 184 6.09 17.63 7.82
CA GLU A 184 5.30 16.51 8.36
C GLU A 184 4.59 15.74 7.25
N LEU A 185 3.93 16.44 6.31
CA LEU A 185 3.25 15.76 5.19
C LEU A 185 4.21 15.01 4.27
N VAL A 186 5.37 15.58 3.93
CA VAL A 186 6.33 14.87 3.09
C VAL A 186 6.95 13.66 3.81
N ARG A 187 7.07 13.72 5.15
CA ARG A 187 7.49 12.57 5.96
C ARG A 187 6.45 11.44 5.91
N ARG A 188 5.15 11.73 5.91
CA ARG A 188 4.11 10.70 5.71
C ARG A 188 4.27 9.97 4.38
N LEU A 189 4.58 10.69 3.31
CA LEU A 189 4.82 10.09 2.00
C LEU A 189 6.12 9.26 1.98
N GLU A 190 7.15 9.65 2.73
CA GLU A 190 8.36 8.80 2.87
C GLU A 190 8.05 7.49 3.58
N ILE A 191 7.23 7.52 4.65
CA ILE A 191 6.78 6.32 5.35
C ILE A 191 5.99 5.41 4.40
N VAL A 192 5.09 5.97 3.56
CA VAL A 192 4.42 5.22 2.49
C VAL A 192 5.44 4.51 1.59
N GLY A 193 6.47 5.22 1.13
CA GLY A 193 7.52 4.65 0.28
C GLY A 193 8.32 3.52 0.95
N VAL A 194 8.55 3.62 2.27
CA VAL A 194 9.16 2.54 3.06
C VAL A 194 8.25 1.33 3.11
N SER A 195 6.97 1.51 3.45
CA SER A 195 6.00 0.40 3.52
C SER A 195 5.79 -0.30 2.18
N ILE A 196 5.79 0.43 1.05
CA ILE A 196 5.81 -0.17 -0.29
C ILE A 196 7.06 -1.04 -0.47
N GLY A 197 8.22 -0.55 -0.03
CA GLY A 197 9.47 -1.29 -0.09
C GLY A 197 9.48 -2.54 0.80
N ASP A 198 8.81 -2.52 1.94
CA ASP A 198 8.70 -3.67 2.84
C ASP A 198 7.72 -4.72 2.29
N ALA A 199 6.62 -4.28 1.66
CA ALA A 199 5.69 -5.16 0.93
C ALA A 199 6.39 -5.85 -0.25
N ALA A 200 7.21 -5.11 -1.00
CA ALA A 200 8.00 -5.64 -2.10
C ALA A 200 8.97 -6.74 -1.64
N ASP A 201 9.70 -6.50 -0.54
CA ASP A 201 10.57 -7.52 0.04
C ASP A 201 9.76 -8.73 0.51
N ALA A 202 8.57 -8.52 1.08
CA ALA A 202 7.69 -9.59 1.54
C ALA A 202 7.27 -10.56 0.46
N ILE A 203 6.78 -10.02 -0.65
CA ILE A 203 6.33 -10.86 -1.75
C ILE A 203 7.50 -11.51 -2.50
N ALA A 204 8.64 -10.82 -2.64
CA ALA A 204 9.83 -11.36 -3.27
C ALA A 204 10.45 -12.52 -2.46
N ASP A 205 10.64 -12.33 -1.15
CA ASP A 205 11.20 -13.36 -0.26
C ASP A 205 10.32 -14.62 -0.28
N GLY A 206 9.00 -14.45 -0.17
CA GLY A 206 8.08 -15.58 -0.22
C GLY A 206 8.08 -16.30 -1.57
N ALA A 207 8.19 -15.57 -2.68
CA ALA A 207 8.26 -16.16 -4.01
C ALA A 207 9.57 -16.93 -4.25
N MET A 208 10.68 -16.52 -3.64
CA MET A 208 11.99 -17.17 -3.76
C MET A 208 12.13 -18.43 -2.89
N LYS A 209 11.36 -18.55 -1.81
CA LYS A 209 11.35 -19.74 -0.92
C LYS A 209 10.55 -20.92 -1.49
N ARG A 210 9.71 -20.67 -2.49
CA ARG A 210 8.82 -21.65 -3.12
C ARG A 210 9.58 -22.63 -4.01
#